data_AF-A0A6A4UNJ6-F1
#
_entry.id   AF-A0A6A4UNJ6-F1
#
_cell.length_a   1.000
_cell.length_b   1.000
_cell.length_c   1.000
_cell.angle_alpha   90.00
_cell.angle_beta   90.00
_cell.angle_gamma   90.00
#
_symmetry.space_group_name_H-M   'P 1'
#
loop_
_entity.id
_entity.type
_entity.pdbx_description
1 polymer ?
#
loop_
_entity_poly.entity_id
_entity_poly.type
_entity_poly.pdbx_seq_one_letter_code
_entity_poly.pdbx_strand_id
1 'polypeptide(L)'
;LAPTAVAKLYFAVGSRFRLGRLRAACEALDGQSHWQKLAVSALIEELFGHQMRLTENVLAVSSAITDPGRAIDQWIGASQASVERAEQLLNELWAGDIGDIAMIAVASRTLKSLSENRA
;
A
#
# COMPACT_ATOMS: atom_id res chain seq x y z
N LEU A 1 14.67 7.29 -15.09
CA LEU A 1 13.56 6.53 -15.73
C LEU A 1 12.57 7.51 -16.35
N ALA A 2 11.86 7.13 -17.41
CA ALA A 2 10.80 7.96 -17.97
C ALA A 2 9.63 8.11 -16.97
N PRO A 3 8.95 9.28 -16.88
CA PRO A 3 7.84 9.48 -15.94
C PRO A 3 6.72 8.43 -16.07
N THR A 4 6.45 7.98 -17.30
CA THR A 4 5.46 6.93 -17.59
C THR A 4 5.85 5.57 -17.05
N ALA A 5 7.14 5.22 -17.00
CA ALA A 5 7.61 3.96 -16.41
C ALA A 5 7.43 3.95 -14.89
N VAL A 6 7.74 5.08 -14.23
CA VAL A 6 7.54 5.24 -12.79
C VAL A 6 6.05 5.21 -12.44
N ALA A 7 5.19 5.88 -13.23
CA ALA A 7 3.75 5.83 -13.02
C ALA A 7 3.18 4.41 -13.15
N LYS A 8 3.60 3.64 -14.17
CA LYS A 8 3.21 2.23 -14.32
C LYS A 8 3.62 1.39 -13.11
N LEU A 9 4.85 1.57 -12.61
CA LEU A 9 5.29 0.89 -11.39
C LEU A 9 4.45 1.29 -10.18
N TYR A 10 4.22 2.59 -10.00
CA TYR A 10 3.42 3.11 -8.89
C TYR A 10 2.03 2.47 -8.85
N PHE A 11 1.34 2.39 -9.99
CA PHE A 11 0.04 1.72 -10.06
C PHE A 11 0.15 0.20 -9.85
N ALA A 12 1.17 -0.46 -10.41
CA ALA A 12 1.40 -1.89 -10.22
C ALA A 12 1.63 -2.24 -8.73
N VAL A 13 2.41 -1.44 -8.00
CA VAL A 13 2.60 -1.55 -6.55
C VAL A 13 1.26 -1.38 -5.82
N GLY A 14 0.49 -0.36 -6.20
CA GLY A 14 -0.85 -0.12 -5.66
C GLY A 14 -1.79 -1.31 -5.83
N SER A 15 -1.78 -1.94 -7.00
CA SER A 15 -2.54 -3.14 -7.30
C SER A 15 -2.05 -4.35 -6.51
N ARG A 16 -0.73 -4.59 -6.44
CA ARG A 16 -0.13 -5.71 -5.71
C ARG A 16 -0.51 -5.72 -4.24
N PHE A 17 -0.53 -4.56 -3.59
CA PHE A 17 -0.82 -4.43 -2.16
C PHE A 17 -2.24 -3.92 -1.86
N ARG A 18 -3.13 -3.89 -2.86
CA ARG A 18 -4.54 -3.48 -2.71
C ARG A 18 -4.72 -2.10 -2.07
N LEU A 19 -3.77 -1.18 -2.26
CA LEU A 19 -3.77 0.16 -1.65
C LEU A 19 -4.95 1.01 -2.16
N GLY A 20 -5.31 0.87 -3.44
CA GLY A 20 -6.51 1.52 -3.98
C GLY A 20 -7.80 1.01 -3.32
N ARG A 21 -7.87 -0.28 -3.00
CA ARG A 21 -9.02 -0.88 -2.32
C ARG A 21 -9.14 -0.40 -0.88
N LEU A 22 -8.02 -0.21 -0.17
CA LEU A 22 -8.02 0.38 1.17
C LEU A 22 -8.53 1.83 1.16
N ARG A 23 -8.07 2.66 0.21
CA ARG A 23 -8.56 4.04 0.08
C ARG A 23 -10.06 4.09 -0.21
N ALA A 24 -10.54 3.25 -1.13
CA ALA A 24 -11.97 3.13 -1.41
C ALA A 24 -12.77 2.67 -0.17
N ALA A 25 -12.21 1.77 0.63
CA ALA A 25 -12.84 1.36 1.89
C ALA A 25 -12.89 2.51 2.91
N CYS A 26 -11.86 3.36 3.00
CA CYS A 26 -11.89 4.57 3.83
C CYS A 26 -13.01 5.53 3.40
N GLU A 27 -13.15 5.75 2.09
CA GLU A 27 -14.17 6.64 1.52
C GLU A 27 -15.59 6.12 1.71
N ALA A 28 -15.78 4.80 1.72
CA ALA A 28 -17.07 4.15 1.91
C ALA A 28 -17.55 4.18 3.37
N LEU A 29 -16.67 4.44 4.34
CA LEU A 29 -17.07 4.64 5.73
C LEU A 29 -17.80 5.98 5.84
N ASP A 30 -19.11 5.93 6.08
CA ASP A 30 -19.94 7.12 6.22
C ASP A 30 -19.54 7.90 7.49
N GLY A 31 -18.68 8.92 7.31
CA GLY A 31 -18.19 9.77 8.39
C GLY A 31 -19.28 10.69 8.90
N GLN A 32 -19.96 10.29 9.98
CA GLN A 32 -21.05 11.05 10.59
C GLN A 32 -20.60 12.37 11.24
N SER A 33 -19.33 12.47 11.65
CA SER A 33 -18.77 13.66 12.33
C SER A 33 -17.64 14.34 11.54
N HIS A 34 -17.42 15.63 11.83
CA HIS A 34 -16.30 16.40 11.26
C HIS A 34 -14.93 15.73 11.49
N TRP A 35 -14.68 15.23 12.70
CA TRP A 35 -13.43 14.56 13.06
C TRP A 35 -13.23 13.23 12.33
N GLN A 36 -14.31 12.46 12.11
CA GLN A 36 -14.23 11.24 11.31
C GLN A 36 -13.85 11.54 9.85
N LYS A 37 -14.39 12.61 9.26
CA LYS A 37 -13.99 13.03 7.91
C LYS A 37 -12.51 13.42 7.85
N LEU A 38 -12.00 14.13 8.85
CA LEU A 38 -10.57 14.45 8.94
C LEU A 38 -9.71 13.19 9.08
N ALA A 39 -10.15 12.22 9.89
CA ALA A 39 -9.44 10.95 10.07
C ALA A 39 -9.40 10.12 8.77
N VAL A 40 -10.51 10.09 8.01
CA VAL A 40 -10.56 9.46 6.68
C VAL A 40 -9.57 10.12 5.73
N SER A 41 -9.57 11.45 5.64
CA SER A 41 -8.65 12.17 4.76
C SER A 41 -7.18 11.92 5.12
N ALA A 42 -6.84 11.98 6.41
CA ALA A 42 -5.48 11.70 6.89
C ALA A 42 -5.04 10.27 6.55
N LEU A 43 -5.91 9.28 6.76
CA LEU A 43 -5.59 7.90 6.46
C LEU A 43 -5.43 7.63 4.95
N ILE A 44 -6.21 8.29 4.11
CA ILE A 44 -6.06 8.22 2.65
C ILE A 44 -4.70 8.80 2.22
N GLU A 45 -4.31 9.95 2.79
CA GLU A 45 -3.01 10.58 2.54
C GLU A 45 -1.85 9.67 2.95
N GLU A 46 -1.93 9.06 4.14
CA GLU A 46 -0.95 8.06 4.61
C GLU A 46 -0.81 6.89 3.63
N LEU A 47 -1.93 6.33 3.14
CA LEU A 47 -1.93 5.23 2.18
C LEU A 47 -1.28 5.61 0.84
N PHE A 48 -1.46 6.86 0.38
CA PHE A 48 -0.72 7.37 -0.79
C PHE A 48 0.78 7.47 -0.52
N GLY A 49 1.17 7.95 0.67
CA GLY A 49 2.56 8.00 1.10
C GLY A 49 3.22 6.62 1.16
N HIS A 50 2.50 5.61 1.66
CA HIS A 50 2.98 4.22 1.66
C HIS A 50 3.19 3.69 0.24
N GLN A 51 2.27 3.96 -0.69
CA GLN A 51 2.42 3.55 -2.09
C GLN A 51 3.66 4.16 -2.74
N MET A 52 3.91 5.45 -2.48
CA MET A 52 5.08 6.15 -2.99
C MET A 52 6.37 5.52 -2.47
N ARG A 53 6.47 5.32 -1.15
CA ARG A 53 7.66 4.71 -0.53
C ARG A 53 7.92 3.27 -0.98
N LEU A 54 6.87 2.46 -1.14
CA LEU A 54 7.01 1.11 -1.70
C LEU A 54 7.52 1.16 -3.15
N THR A 55 7.03 2.11 -3.94
CA THR A 55 7.52 2.33 -5.32
C THR A 55 9.01 2.68 -5.32
N GLU A 56 9.46 3.54 -4.40
CA GLU A 56 10.88 3.87 -4.22
C GLU A 56 11.72 2.67 -3.80
N ASN A 57 11.21 1.82 -2.90
CA ASN A 57 11.91 0.60 -2.47
C ASN A 57 12.07 -0.39 -3.64
N VAL A 58 11.05 -0.55 -4.48
CA VAL A 58 11.14 -1.39 -5.69
C VAL A 58 12.11 -0.79 -6.71
N LEU A 59 12.13 0.53 -6.86
CA LEU A 59 13.09 1.24 -7.71
C LEU A 59 14.53 1.03 -7.26
N ALA A 60 14.79 0.94 -5.95
CA ALA A 60 16.13 0.79 -5.40
C ALA A 60 16.80 -0.54 -5.76
N VAL A 61 16.02 -1.60 -6.00
CA VAL A 61 16.55 -2.94 -6.36
C VAL A 61 16.57 -3.21 -7.86
N SER A 62 15.96 -2.35 -8.68
CA SER A 62 15.82 -2.56 -10.12
C SER A 62 16.37 -1.36 -10.92
N SER A 63 17.53 -1.53 -11.56
CA SER A 63 18.23 -0.49 -12.32
C SER A 63 17.54 -0.08 -13.64
N ALA A 64 16.65 -0.90 -14.18
CA ALA A 64 15.84 -0.60 -15.36
C ALA A 64 14.43 -1.18 -15.25
N ILE A 65 13.41 -0.32 -15.23
CA ILE A 65 12.01 -0.76 -15.25
C ILE A 65 11.55 -0.92 -16.70
N THR A 66 11.86 -2.07 -17.29
CA THR A 66 11.21 -2.54 -18.52
C THR A 66 9.92 -3.29 -18.23
N ASP A 67 9.84 -3.94 -17.06
CA ASP A 67 8.68 -4.69 -16.57
C ASP A 67 8.45 -4.38 -15.07
N PRO A 68 7.38 -3.64 -14.72
CA PRO A 68 7.02 -3.37 -13.33
C PRO A 68 6.78 -4.63 -12.48
N GLY A 69 6.17 -5.67 -13.06
CA GLY A 69 5.87 -6.91 -12.32
C GLY A 69 7.14 -7.60 -11.89
N ARG A 70 8.08 -7.77 -12.82
CA ARG A 70 9.40 -8.35 -12.52
C ARG A 70 10.19 -7.56 -11.48
N ALA A 71 10.13 -6.23 -11.53
CA ALA A 71 10.79 -5.38 -10.53
C ALA A 71 10.18 -5.57 -9.13
N ILE A 72 8.85 -5.65 -9.06
CA ILE A 72 8.13 -5.95 -7.80
C ILE A 72 8.53 -7.32 -7.26
N ASP A 73 8.55 -8.36 -8.10
CA ASP A 73 8.90 -9.72 -7.68
C ASP A 73 10.35 -9.81 -7.16
N GLN A 74 11.29 -9.10 -7.81
CA GLN A 74 12.67 -9.02 -7.35
C GLN A 74 12.76 -8.38 -5.95
N TRP A 75 12.04 -7.28 -5.73
CA TRP A 75 11.99 -6.63 -4.43
C TRP A 75 11.32 -7.51 -3.36
N ILE A 76 10.25 -8.21 -3.71
CA ILE A 76 9.58 -9.17 -2.82
C ILE A 76 10.55 -10.26 -2.38
N GLY A 77 11.37 -10.79 -3.30
CA GLY A 77 12.39 -11.79 -2.97
C GLY A 77 13.38 -11.32 -1.89
N ALA A 78 13.74 -10.04 -1.90
CA ALA A 78 14.62 -9.45 -0.88
C ALA A 78 13.89 -9.07 0.42
N SER A 79 12.56 -8.92 0.39
CA SER A 79 11.73 -8.44 1.51
C SER A 79 10.70 -9.47 2.00
N GLN A 80 10.91 -10.76 1.69
CA GLN A 80 9.89 -11.80 1.74
C GLN A 80 9.13 -11.87 3.07
N ALA A 81 9.84 -11.93 4.20
CA ALA A 81 9.22 -12.06 5.53
C ALA A 81 8.32 -10.86 5.89
N SER A 82 8.67 -9.64 5.46
CA SER A 82 7.85 -8.45 5.70
C SER A 82 6.65 -8.40 4.76
N VAL A 83 6.83 -8.83 3.51
CA VAL A 83 5.74 -8.94 2.52
C VAL A 83 4.71 -9.98 2.98
N GLU A 84 5.14 -11.15 3.43
CA GLU A 84 4.26 -12.22 3.92
C GLU A 84 3.39 -11.77 5.10
N ARG A 85 3.98 -11.07 6.08
CA ARG A 85 3.23 -10.50 7.21
C ARG A 85 2.17 -9.48 6.76
N ALA A 86 2.54 -8.61 5.82
CA ALA A 86 1.60 -7.63 5.27
C ALA A 86 0.46 -8.31 4.50
N GLU A 87 0.77 -9.31 3.68
CA GLU A 87 -0.21 -10.10 2.93
C GLU A 87 -1.17 -10.85 3.84
N GLN A 88 -0.67 -11.47 4.92
CA GLN A 88 -1.49 -12.17 5.91
C GLN A 88 -2.53 -11.23 6.53
N LEU A 89 -2.11 -10.07 7.03
CA LEU A 89 -3.03 -9.10 7.62
C LEU A 89 -4.04 -8.57 6.60
N LEU A 90 -3.59 -8.26 5.38
CA LEU A 90 -4.49 -7.80 4.33
C LEU A 90 -5.52 -8.89 3.98
N ASN A 91 -5.11 -10.16 3.90
CA ASN A 91 -6.02 -11.27 3.64
C ASN A 91 -7.05 -11.45 4.76
N GLU A 92 -6.63 -11.32 6.02
CA GLU A 92 -7.54 -11.32 7.17
C GLU A 92 -8.55 -10.16 7.10
N LEU A 93 -8.08 -8.94 6.83
CA LEU A 93 -8.93 -7.77 6.68
C LEU A 93 -10.01 -7.97 5.59
N TRP A 94 -9.61 -8.54 4.45
CA TRP A 94 -10.51 -8.76 3.31
C TRP A 94 -11.38 -10.01 3.41
N ALA A 95 -11.13 -10.89 4.40
CA ALA A 95 -11.97 -12.06 4.66
C ALA A 95 -13.26 -11.70 5.42
N GLY A 96 -13.28 -10.55 6.08
CA GLY A 96 -14.46 -10.02 6.79
C GLY A 96 -14.98 -8.72 6.20
N ASP A 97 -16.02 -8.19 6.84
CA ASP A 97 -16.56 -6.86 6.53
C ASP A 97 -15.75 -5.77 7.22
N ILE A 98 -15.37 -4.73 6.48
CA ILE A 98 -14.70 -3.55 7.03
C ILE A 98 -15.77 -2.62 7.59
N GLY A 99 -15.98 -2.67 8.92
CA GLY A 99 -16.99 -1.87 9.61
C GLY A 99 -16.47 -0.61 10.29
N ASP A 100 -15.16 -0.44 10.44
CA ASP A 100 -14.56 0.64 11.23
C ASP A 100 -13.23 1.12 10.61
N ILE A 101 -13.00 2.44 10.65
CA ILE A 101 -11.75 3.08 10.26
C ILE A 101 -10.55 2.54 11.03
N ALA A 102 -10.75 2.10 12.28
CA ALA A 102 -9.71 1.47 13.09
C ALA A 102 -9.10 0.24 12.42
N MET A 103 -9.92 -0.58 11.72
CA MET A 103 -9.44 -1.76 10.99
C MET A 103 -8.52 -1.37 9.84
N ILE A 104 -8.88 -0.32 9.09
CA ILE A 104 -8.05 0.18 7.99
C ILE A 104 -6.77 0.83 8.52
N ALA A 105 -6.83 1.50 9.68
CA ALA A 105 -5.65 2.06 10.34
C ALA A 105 -4.66 0.96 10.78
N VAL A 106 -5.14 -0.21 11.22
CA VAL A 106 -4.26 -1.37 11.50
C VAL A 106 -3.56 -1.84 10.22
N ALA A 107 -4.30 -1.97 9.11
CA ALA A 107 -3.72 -2.33 7.82
C ALA A 107 -2.70 -1.29 7.32
N SER A 108 -3.00 0.00 7.46
CA SER A 108 -2.09 1.11 7.13
C SER A 108 -0.78 1.01 7.91
N ARG A 109 -0.81 0.74 9.23
CA ARG A 109 0.42 0.57 10.04
C ARG A 109 1.30 -0.59 9.57
N THR A 110 0.70 -1.69 9.13
CA THR A 110 1.46 -2.82 8.59
C THR A 110 2.10 -2.48 7.25
N LEU A 111 1.39 -1.75 6.39
CA LEU A 111 1.95 -1.23 5.14
C LEU A 111 3.05 -0.19 5.37
N LYS A 112 2.90 0.64 6.41
CA LYS A 112 3.96 1.55 6.87
C LYS A 112 5.23 0.78 7.19
N SER A 113 5.12 -0.25 8.05
CA SER A 113 6.26 -1.10 8.42
C SER A 113 6.91 -1.76 7.19
N LEU A 114 6.10 -2.24 6.25
CA LEU A 114 6.61 -2.78 4.98
C LEU A 114 7.37 -1.72 4.15
N SER A 115 6.85 -0.49 4.08
CA SER A 115 7.46 0.62 3.34
C SER A 115 8.69 1.23 4.03
N GLU A 116 8.86 0.98 5.34
CA GLU A 116 10.01 1.38 6.15
C GLU A 116 11.15 0.38 6.11
N ASN A 117 10.83 -0.89 5.84
CA ASN A 117 11.83 -1.94 5.71
C ASN A 117 12.59 -1.78 4.39
N ARG A 118 13.81 -1.26 4.45
CA ARG A 118 14.73 -1.28 3.30
C ARG A 118 15.38 -2.65 3.21
N ALA A 119 15.26 -3.27 2.04
CA ALA A 119 16.00 -4.47 1.66
C ALA A 119 17.50 -4.18 1.58
#